data_AF-A0A9P7JL76-F1
#
_entry.id   AF-A0A9P7JL76-F1
#
_cell.length_a   1.000
_cell.length_b   1.000
_cell.length_c   1.000
_cell.angle_alpha   90.00
_cell.angle_beta   90.00
_cell.angle_gamma   90.00
#
_symmetry.space_group_name_H-M   'P 1'
#
loop_
_entity.id
_entity.type
_entity.pdbx_description
1 polymer ?
#
loop_
_entity_poly.entity_id
_entity_poly.type
_entity_poly.pdbx_seq_one_letter_code
_entity_poly.pdbx_strand_id
1 'polypeptide(L)'
;MSESLLHAFKGADLYFAESKHISVEAAEEDQTEEEESLLNSFDVDDCEAAGTLRFSTTNTAGGEDNVKKKKPKHSNNQLASSLQAASEGVVIGTTLSDYQRYWNQFKEFCVTIDKAQVASKIDNLFPNLPAEFPTWIALWIMDKCDENDIWTGKAKDPSVPCATYGTAQKMRATISHKFGRDYQLGTQPWLEHPAMPGRFIGNPSLSVTISQYMVSLRRRKIRAGEAVMSARAMDEPTMKRLWEFAWSRDRKEFGPISRKRKAENPSEWAGFLLREMLYLLYLLSMLCLLRYDEALWITWADVTFQVQDLLIKNHWLDATPELFTSQVSYQPAQFRVKLELPFRKTHQYGGIAPFYIYADPDRPWMCLLRAFAIWWLLAHERHRELNGFIFRKKIGVDSISVSPTDCMTSDSFLECFRNNLLDISVDPCPYGTHSFQSQAGVNFCTQVRGWSFRKICDWGGWAENFDNPWYHIQVPLVLERQSSRGSRTLHEPKQARL
;
A
#
# COMPACT_ATOMS: atom_id res chain seq x y z
N MET A 1 -30.20 -8.39 -19.44
CA MET A 1 -31.19 -8.50 -18.34
C MET A 1 -32.61 -8.65 -18.87
N SER A 2 -33.37 -9.65 -18.38
CA SER A 2 -34.84 -9.61 -18.50
C SER A 2 -35.39 -8.53 -17.56
N GLU A 3 -36.32 -7.69 -18.03
CA GLU A 3 -36.96 -6.63 -17.21
C GLU A 3 -37.53 -7.14 -15.88
N SER A 4 -37.85 -8.43 -15.80
CA SER A 4 -38.35 -9.09 -14.60
C SER A 4 -37.36 -9.10 -13.43
N LEU A 5 -36.04 -9.08 -13.68
CA LEU A 5 -35.04 -9.17 -12.61
C LEU A 5 -34.65 -7.81 -12.02
N LEU A 6 -34.59 -6.74 -12.84
CA LEU A 6 -34.41 -5.38 -12.30
C LEU A 6 -35.56 -5.00 -11.37
N HIS A 7 -36.78 -5.40 -11.71
CA HIS A 7 -37.96 -5.05 -10.92
C HIS A 7 -37.94 -5.58 -9.47
N ALA A 8 -37.16 -6.63 -9.18
CA ALA A 8 -37.01 -7.22 -7.86
C ALA A 8 -35.94 -6.51 -6.98
N PHE A 9 -34.98 -5.82 -7.59
CA PHE A 9 -33.86 -5.16 -6.89
C PHE A 9 -33.88 -3.65 -7.08
N LYS A 10 -35.02 -3.03 -6.79
CA LYS A 10 -35.21 -1.57 -6.94
C LYS A 10 -34.10 -0.77 -6.24
N GLY A 11 -33.58 -1.30 -5.14
CA GLY A 11 -32.45 -0.70 -4.46
C GLY A 11 -31.17 -0.73 -5.27
N ALA A 12 -30.74 -1.92 -5.69
CA ALA A 12 -29.51 -2.08 -6.44
C ALA A 12 -29.47 -1.24 -7.73
N ASP A 13 -30.60 -1.11 -8.43
CA ASP A 13 -30.69 -0.36 -9.69
C ASP A 13 -30.27 1.11 -9.55
N LEU A 14 -30.67 1.77 -8.45
CA LEU A 14 -30.29 3.17 -8.19
C LEU A 14 -28.78 3.33 -8.02
N TYR A 15 -28.12 2.36 -7.38
CA TYR A 15 -26.69 2.42 -7.13
C TYR A 15 -25.87 1.99 -8.33
N PHE A 16 -26.34 1.03 -9.12
CA PHE A 16 -25.72 0.75 -10.41
C PHE A 16 -25.88 1.92 -11.38
N ALA A 17 -26.94 2.71 -11.26
CA ALA A 17 -27.04 3.98 -11.99
C ALA A 17 -26.01 5.01 -11.47
N GLU A 18 -25.86 5.17 -10.15
CA GLU A 18 -24.82 6.04 -9.55
C GLU A 18 -23.41 5.62 -9.97
N SER A 19 -23.10 4.32 -9.94
CA SER A 19 -21.77 3.79 -10.26
C SER A 19 -21.38 3.97 -11.72
N LYS A 20 -22.35 4.04 -12.63
CA LYS A 20 -22.10 4.34 -14.06
C LYS A 20 -21.58 5.76 -14.27
N HIS A 21 -21.72 6.67 -13.31
CA HIS A 21 -21.14 8.00 -13.35
C HIS A 21 -19.68 8.05 -12.89
N ILE A 22 -19.11 6.93 -12.45
CA ILE A 22 -17.68 6.84 -12.18
C ILE A 22 -16.93 6.88 -13.49
N SER A 23 -15.88 7.71 -13.53
CA SER A 23 -15.06 7.85 -14.72
C SER A 23 -14.40 6.51 -15.06
N VAL A 24 -14.24 6.25 -16.36
CA VAL A 24 -13.64 5.01 -16.84
C VAL A 24 -12.22 4.86 -16.27
N GLU A 25 -11.49 5.96 -16.15
CA GLU A 25 -10.13 5.99 -15.62
C GLU A 25 -10.07 5.49 -14.17
N ALA A 26 -11.03 5.88 -13.32
CA ALA A 26 -11.07 5.41 -11.93
C ALA A 26 -11.42 3.91 -11.82
N ALA A 27 -12.22 3.39 -12.76
CA ALA A 27 -12.51 1.96 -12.83
C ALA A 27 -11.30 1.16 -13.36
N GLU A 28 -10.58 1.69 -14.34
CA GLU A 28 -9.34 1.09 -14.86
C GLU A 28 -8.22 1.06 -13.81
N GLU A 29 -8.09 2.13 -13.00
CA GLU A 29 -7.14 2.17 -11.88
C GLU A 29 -7.46 1.07 -10.85
N ASP A 30 -8.72 0.92 -10.46
CA ASP A 30 -9.16 -0.13 -9.53
C ASP A 30 -9.02 -1.55 -10.10
N GLN A 31 -9.21 -1.73 -11.42
CA GLN A 31 -8.91 -3.01 -12.10
C GLN A 31 -7.41 -3.31 -12.05
N THR A 32 -6.57 -2.32 -12.31
CA THR A 32 -5.12 -2.46 -12.27
C THR A 32 -4.65 -2.83 -10.87
N GLU A 33 -5.17 -2.17 -9.82
CA GLU A 33 -4.89 -2.52 -8.42
C GLU A 33 -5.29 -3.98 -8.10
N GLU A 34 -6.43 -4.45 -8.60
CA GLU A 34 -6.89 -5.83 -8.40
C GLU A 34 -6.04 -6.85 -9.17
N GLU A 35 -5.65 -6.54 -10.41
CA GLU A 35 -4.73 -7.36 -11.21
C GLU A 35 -3.37 -7.48 -10.51
N GLU A 36 -2.81 -6.37 -10.03
CA GLU A 36 -1.57 -6.36 -9.24
C GLU A 36 -1.74 -7.21 -7.97
N SER A 37 -2.86 -7.08 -7.25
CA SER A 37 -3.11 -7.90 -6.05
C SER A 37 -3.22 -9.40 -6.36
N LEU A 38 -3.87 -9.74 -7.48
CA LEU A 38 -4.00 -11.12 -7.95
C LEU A 38 -2.65 -11.72 -8.29
N LEU A 39 -1.86 -11.01 -9.09
CA LEU A 39 -0.59 -11.54 -9.57
C LEU A 39 0.45 -11.61 -8.43
N ASN A 40 0.45 -10.63 -7.51
CA ASN A 40 1.25 -10.71 -6.28
C ASN A 40 0.91 -11.96 -5.46
N SER A 41 -0.36 -12.39 -5.46
CA SER A 41 -0.74 -13.64 -4.79
C SER A 41 -0.15 -14.86 -5.48
N PHE A 42 -0.04 -14.87 -6.80
CA PHE A 42 0.58 -15.96 -7.56
C PHE A 42 2.11 -16.01 -7.42
N ASP A 43 2.78 -14.86 -7.41
CA ASP A 43 4.26 -14.81 -7.35
C ASP A 43 4.81 -15.24 -5.99
N VAL A 44 4.13 -14.87 -4.90
CA VAL A 44 4.43 -15.40 -3.55
C VAL A 44 4.30 -16.92 -3.55
N ASP A 45 3.32 -17.45 -4.27
CA ASP A 45 3.08 -18.88 -4.40
C ASP A 45 4.16 -19.63 -5.18
N ASP A 46 4.64 -19.06 -6.28
CA ASP A 46 5.63 -19.67 -7.15
C ASP A 46 7.05 -19.63 -6.54
N CYS A 47 7.40 -18.54 -5.84
CA CYS A 47 8.72 -18.38 -5.22
C CYS A 47 9.01 -19.42 -4.13
N GLU A 48 8.01 -19.84 -3.37
CA GLU A 48 8.18 -20.88 -2.35
C GLU A 48 8.14 -22.30 -2.96
N ALA A 49 7.33 -22.52 -4.00
CA ALA A 49 7.24 -23.81 -4.70
C ALA A 49 8.54 -24.21 -5.42
N ALA A 50 9.34 -23.24 -5.86
CA ALA A 50 10.61 -23.48 -6.55
C ALA A 50 11.76 -23.96 -5.65
N GLY A 51 11.59 -23.99 -4.32
CA GLY A 51 12.62 -24.47 -3.40
C GLY A 51 13.93 -23.66 -3.43
N THR A 52 13.91 -22.43 -3.98
CA THR A 52 15.06 -21.53 -4.06
C THR A 52 15.45 -20.97 -2.67
N LEU A 53 14.68 -21.29 -1.64
CA LEU A 53 15.01 -21.13 -0.22
C LEU A 53 16.01 -22.20 0.22
N ARG A 54 17.30 -21.97 -0.04
CA ARG A 54 18.35 -22.77 0.59
C ARG A 54 18.45 -22.46 2.08
N PHE A 55 18.00 -23.38 2.91
CA PHE A 55 18.53 -23.54 4.27
C PHE A 55 20.04 -23.75 4.17
N SER A 56 20.82 -22.81 4.71
CA SER A 56 22.25 -23.01 4.93
C SER A 56 22.47 -23.40 6.37
N THR A 57 22.64 -24.70 6.62
CA THR A 57 23.38 -25.18 7.79
C THR A 57 24.10 -26.49 7.49
N THR A 58 25.43 -26.40 7.63
CA THR A 58 26.43 -27.40 8.00
C THR A 58 26.79 -28.55 7.05
N ASN A 59 28.05 -28.45 6.62
CA ASN A 59 28.91 -29.50 6.10
C ASN A 59 28.77 -30.84 6.83
N THR A 60 28.64 -31.92 6.06
CA THR A 60 29.33 -33.17 6.38
C THR A 60 29.71 -33.88 5.08
N ALA A 61 30.98 -34.24 4.99
CA ALA A 61 31.61 -34.89 3.86
C ALA A 61 31.22 -36.37 3.77
N GLY A 62 31.28 -36.92 2.55
CA GLY A 62 31.59 -38.32 2.33
C GLY A 62 30.76 -39.02 1.25
N GLY A 63 31.46 -39.55 0.24
CA GLY A 63 31.03 -40.73 -0.51
C GLY A 63 30.61 -40.48 -1.95
N GLU A 64 31.59 -40.49 -2.87
CA GLU A 64 31.37 -40.70 -4.30
C GLU A 64 30.90 -42.14 -4.53
N ASP A 65 29.72 -42.33 -5.12
CA ASP A 65 29.35 -43.58 -5.79
C ASP A 65 28.58 -43.30 -7.08
N ASN A 66 29.20 -43.71 -8.18
CA ASN A 66 28.86 -43.32 -9.55
C ASN A 66 27.88 -44.34 -10.16
N VAL A 67 26.59 -44.23 -9.83
CA VAL A 67 25.53 -45.04 -10.43
C VAL A 67 24.75 -44.21 -11.45
N LYS A 68 24.95 -44.50 -12.74
CA LYS A 68 24.18 -43.96 -13.88
C LYS A 68 22.70 -44.36 -13.78
N LYS A 69 21.90 -43.63 -13.01
CA LYS A 69 20.44 -43.77 -13.00
C LYS A 69 19.87 -43.18 -14.29
N LYS A 70 19.28 -44.04 -15.13
CA LYS A 70 18.43 -43.63 -16.27
C LYS A 70 17.29 -42.76 -15.73
N LYS A 71 17.25 -41.48 -16.13
CA LYS A 71 16.15 -40.57 -15.79
C LYS A 71 14.85 -41.16 -16.35
N PRO A 72 13.84 -41.47 -15.51
CA PRO A 72 12.53 -41.88 -16.01
C PRO A 72 11.91 -40.69 -16.76
N LYS A 73 11.34 -40.99 -17.93
CA LYS A 73 10.54 -40.04 -18.72
C LYS A 73 9.24 -39.83 -17.94
N HIS A 74 9.19 -38.83 -17.06
CA HIS A 74 7.94 -38.43 -16.43
C HIS A 74 6.99 -37.90 -17.51
N SER A 75 5.74 -38.34 -17.50
CA SER A 75 4.72 -37.77 -18.37
C SER A 75 4.45 -36.32 -17.93
N ASN A 76 4.14 -35.42 -18.88
CA ASN A 76 3.82 -34.03 -18.56
C ASN A 76 2.72 -33.90 -17.49
N ASN A 77 1.80 -34.87 -17.42
CA ASN A 77 0.74 -34.90 -16.40
C ASN A 77 1.28 -35.16 -14.99
N GLN A 78 2.33 -35.98 -14.83
CA GLN A 78 2.98 -36.19 -13.53
C GLN A 78 3.75 -34.95 -13.09
N LEU A 79 4.42 -34.26 -14.02
CA LEU A 79 5.14 -33.01 -13.71
C LEU A 79 4.17 -31.90 -13.31
N ALA A 80 3.04 -31.75 -14.01
CA ALA A 80 1.99 -30.80 -13.65
C ALA A 80 1.36 -31.10 -12.28
N SER A 81 1.07 -32.38 -11.99
CA SER A 81 0.54 -32.78 -10.69
C SER A 81 1.54 -32.57 -9.54
N SER A 82 2.82 -32.84 -9.76
CA SER A 82 3.86 -32.57 -8.77
C SER A 82 4.07 -31.07 -8.53
N LEU A 83 3.95 -30.24 -9.57
CA LEU A 83 4.01 -28.78 -9.46
C LEU A 83 2.81 -28.22 -8.68
N GLN A 84 1.61 -28.76 -8.94
CA GLN A 84 0.40 -28.40 -8.21
C GLN A 84 0.49 -28.82 -6.74
N ALA A 85 0.94 -30.04 -6.45
CA ALA A 85 1.14 -30.51 -5.08
C ALA A 85 2.23 -29.71 -4.32
N ALA A 86 3.26 -29.23 -5.02
CA ALA A 86 4.30 -28.39 -4.43
C ALA A 86 3.81 -26.96 -4.11
N SER A 87 2.83 -26.45 -4.85
CA SER A 87 2.26 -25.10 -4.65
C SER A 87 1.06 -25.06 -3.69
N GLU A 88 0.49 -26.21 -3.30
CA GLU A 88 -0.61 -26.31 -2.34
C GLU A 88 -0.24 -25.86 -0.91
N GLY A 89 1.04 -25.85 -0.55
CA GLY A 89 1.54 -25.47 0.79
C GLY A 89 1.85 -23.98 1.00
N VAL A 90 1.72 -23.15 -0.04
CA VAL A 90 2.31 -21.80 -0.05
C VAL A 90 1.33 -20.71 0.42
N VAL A 91 0.04 -20.87 0.19
CA VAL A 91 -0.93 -19.94 0.77
C VAL A 91 -1.11 -20.27 2.25
N ILE A 92 -0.86 -19.30 3.13
CA ILE A 92 -1.11 -19.41 4.56
C ILE A 92 -2.51 -20.01 4.76
N GLY A 93 -2.61 -21.15 5.45
CA GLY A 93 -3.87 -21.90 5.56
C GLY A 93 -5.05 -21.08 6.11
N THR A 94 -4.78 -20.01 6.85
CA THR A 94 -5.79 -19.04 7.29
C THR A 94 -6.41 -18.25 6.13
N THR A 95 -5.63 -17.88 5.12
CA THR A 95 -6.10 -17.13 3.95
C THR A 95 -6.93 -18.02 3.02
N LEU A 96 -6.50 -19.27 2.78
CA LEU A 96 -7.30 -20.23 2.00
C LEU A 96 -8.63 -20.55 2.67
N SER A 97 -8.62 -20.75 3.99
CA SER A 97 -9.86 -21.01 4.73
C SER A 97 -10.79 -19.79 4.72
N ASP A 98 -10.25 -18.57 4.79
CA ASP A 98 -11.02 -17.34 4.60
C ASP A 98 -11.63 -17.26 3.18
N TYR A 99 -10.86 -17.55 2.12
CA TYR A 99 -11.38 -17.57 0.74
C TYR A 99 -12.45 -18.64 0.54
N GLN A 100 -12.23 -19.85 1.06
CA GLN A 100 -13.25 -20.90 1.01
C GLN A 100 -14.53 -20.49 1.75
N ARG A 101 -14.39 -19.84 2.93
CA ARG A 101 -15.53 -19.32 3.70
C ARG A 101 -16.31 -18.28 2.89
N TYR A 102 -15.62 -17.29 2.32
CA TYR A 102 -16.26 -16.26 1.50
C TYR A 102 -16.90 -16.81 0.22
N TRP A 103 -16.26 -17.79 -0.43
CA TRP A 103 -16.84 -18.46 -1.60
C TRP A 103 -18.14 -19.20 -1.25
N ASN A 104 -18.16 -19.91 -0.12
CA ASN A 104 -19.38 -20.58 0.34
C ASN A 104 -20.50 -19.58 0.65
N GLN A 105 -20.18 -18.44 1.30
CA GLN A 105 -21.16 -17.37 1.52
C GLN A 105 -21.70 -16.80 0.20
N PHE A 106 -20.87 -16.64 -0.83
CA PHE A 106 -21.32 -16.21 -2.14
C PHE A 106 -22.28 -17.23 -2.78
N LYS A 107 -21.98 -18.53 -2.67
CA LYS A 107 -22.86 -19.59 -3.20
C LYS A 107 -24.23 -19.59 -2.50
N GLU A 108 -24.25 -19.43 -1.17
CA GLU A 108 -25.48 -19.30 -0.39
C GLU A 108 -26.27 -18.03 -0.78
N PHE A 109 -25.57 -16.92 -0.99
CA PHE A 109 -26.19 -15.70 -1.47
C PHE A 109 -26.84 -15.89 -2.85
N CYS A 110 -26.19 -16.60 -3.77
CA CYS A 110 -26.76 -16.87 -5.09
C CYS A 110 -28.04 -17.72 -5.04
N VAL A 111 -28.19 -18.58 -4.03
CA VAL A 111 -29.46 -19.29 -3.76
C VAL A 111 -30.52 -18.32 -3.26
N THR A 112 -30.15 -17.40 -2.38
CA THR A 112 -31.05 -16.39 -1.80
C THR A 112 -31.64 -15.45 -2.86
N ILE A 113 -30.89 -15.12 -3.90
CA ILE A 113 -31.35 -14.28 -5.02
C ILE A 113 -31.95 -15.09 -6.19
N ASP A 114 -32.32 -16.35 -5.95
CA ASP A 114 -32.92 -17.29 -6.92
C ASP A 114 -32.09 -17.48 -8.22
N LYS A 115 -30.77 -17.29 -8.15
CA LYS A 115 -29.85 -17.53 -9.28
C LYS A 115 -29.37 -18.98 -9.35
N ALA A 116 -29.44 -19.69 -8.24
CA ALA A 116 -29.21 -21.13 -8.18
C ALA A 116 -30.23 -21.79 -7.27
N GLN A 117 -30.68 -22.99 -7.66
CA GLN A 117 -31.57 -23.79 -6.79
C GLN A 117 -30.83 -24.33 -5.56
N VAL A 118 -29.53 -24.63 -5.71
CA VAL A 118 -28.68 -25.20 -4.67
C VAL A 118 -27.29 -24.60 -4.81
N ALA A 119 -26.63 -24.30 -3.68
CA ALA A 119 -25.30 -23.69 -3.64
C ALA A 119 -24.27 -24.47 -4.48
N SER A 120 -24.32 -25.81 -4.46
CA SER A 120 -23.41 -26.66 -5.25
C SER A 120 -23.54 -26.51 -6.77
N LYS A 121 -24.66 -25.97 -7.28
CA LYS A 121 -24.84 -25.75 -8.72
C LYS A 121 -24.01 -24.58 -9.25
N ILE A 122 -23.54 -23.68 -8.39
CA ILE A 122 -22.72 -22.53 -8.82
C ILE A 122 -21.38 -22.99 -9.37
N ASP A 123 -20.73 -23.97 -8.73
CA ASP A 123 -19.45 -24.51 -9.22
C ASP A 123 -19.61 -25.20 -10.60
N ASN A 124 -20.83 -25.68 -10.92
CA ASN A 124 -21.16 -26.32 -12.21
C ASN A 124 -21.48 -25.31 -13.34
N LEU A 125 -21.55 -24.01 -13.05
CA LEU A 125 -21.75 -22.99 -14.09
C LEU A 125 -20.49 -22.81 -14.93
N PHE A 126 -19.31 -23.11 -14.40
CA PHE A 126 -18.08 -23.09 -15.17
C PHE A 126 -18.02 -24.28 -16.15
N PRO A 127 -17.66 -24.10 -17.43
CA PRO A 127 -17.06 -22.90 -18.04
C PRO A 127 -18.05 -21.91 -18.67
N ASN A 128 -19.36 -22.16 -18.60
CA ASN A 128 -20.39 -21.37 -19.27
C ASN A 128 -21.08 -20.41 -18.29
N LEU A 129 -20.31 -19.43 -17.82
CA LEU A 129 -20.80 -18.41 -16.92
C LEU A 129 -21.75 -17.43 -17.62
N PRO A 130 -22.81 -16.96 -16.94
CA PRO A 130 -23.72 -15.97 -17.52
C PRO A 130 -23.08 -14.58 -17.58
N ALA A 131 -23.51 -13.76 -18.55
CA ALA A 131 -23.08 -12.36 -18.72
C ALA A 131 -23.21 -11.52 -17.44
N GLU A 132 -24.27 -11.79 -16.66
CA GLU A 132 -24.66 -11.05 -15.47
C GLU A 132 -23.90 -11.50 -14.20
N PHE A 133 -23.00 -12.48 -14.30
CA PHE A 133 -22.28 -13.02 -13.14
C PHE A 133 -21.53 -11.94 -12.34
N PRO A 134 -20.88 -10.93 -12.96
CA PRO A 134 -20.28 -9.84 -12.20
C PRO A 134 -21.29 -9.00 -11.42
N THR A 135 -22.50 -8.82 -11.94
CA THR A 135 -23.59 -8.15 -11.23
C THR A 135 -23.96 -8.93 -9.96
N TRP A 136 -23.94 -10.27 -10.00
CA TRP A 136 -24.22 -11.09 -8.82
C TRP A 136 -23.17 -10.91 -7.73
N ILE A 137 -21.90 -10.79 -8.12
CA ILE A 137 -20.79 -10.52 -7.20
C ILE A 137 -20.94 -9.13 -6.58
N ALA A 138 -21.24 -8.10 -7.38
CA ALA A 138 -21.47 -6.76 -6.88
C ALA A 138 -22.66 -6.70 -5.90
N LEU A 139 -23.77 -7.37 -6.22
CA LEU A 139 -24.93 -7.50 -5.32
C LEU A 139 -24.59 -8.19 -4.00
N TRP A 140 -23.75 -9.24 -4.05
CA TRP A 140 -23.30 -9.92 -2.84
C TRP A 140 -22.45 -9.01 -1.94
N ILE A 141 -21.51 -8.28 -2.54
CA ILE A 141 -20.71 -7.28 -1.80
C ILE A 141 -21.63 -6.19 -1.24
N MET A 142 -22.65 -5.76 -1.98
CA MET A 142 -23.64 -4.77 -1.54
C MET A 142 -24.50 -5.23 -0.37
N ASP A 143 -24.97 -6.48 -0.39
CA ASP A 143 -25.74 -7.08 0.70
C ASP A 143 -24.96 -7.06 2.03
N LYS A 144 -23.65 -7.32 1.99
CA LYS A 144 -22.83 -7.40 3.20
C LYS A 144 -22.18 -6.09 3.62
N CYS A 145 -21.76 -5.28 2.66
CA CYS A 145 -20.89 -4.15 2.92
C CYS A 145 -21.58 -2.81 2.76
N ASP A 146 -22.64 -2.68 1.95
CA ASP A 146 -23.29 -1.38 1.78
C ASP A 146 -24.24 -1.06 2.94
N GLU A 147 -24.45 0.22 3.22
CA GLU A 147 -25.44 0.69 4.19
C GLU A 147 -26.86 0.50 3.69
N ASN A 148 -27.04 0.35 2.37
CA ASN A 148 -28.35 0.27 1.75
C ASN A 148 -28.72 -1.18 1.44
N ASP A 149 -29.98 -1.50 1.64
CA ASP A 149 -30.56 -2.81 1.37
C ASP A 149 -30.78 -3.01 -0.13
N ILE A 150 -30.35 -4.16 -0.65
CA ILE A 150 -30.35 -4.45 -2.10
C ILE A 150 -31.77 -4.58 -2.67
N TRP A 151 -32.75 -4.94 -1.84
CA TRP A 151 -34.12 -5.18 -2.25
C TRP A 151 -34.93 -3.89 -2.27
N THR A 152 -34.84 -3.13 -1.17
CA THR A 152 -35.66 -1.94 -0.94
C THR A 152 -35.00 -0.64 -1.39
N GLY A 153 -33.66 -0.60 -1.47
CA GLY A 153 -32.90 0.62 -1.73
C GLY A 153 -32.85 1.61 -0.58
N LYS A 154 -33.35 1.22 0.59
CA LYS A 154 -33.35 2.05 1.79
C LYS A 154 -32.14 1.71 2.64
N ALA A 155 -31.74 2.65 3.49
CA ALA A 155 -30.74 2.38 4.52
C ALA A 155 -31.18 1.20 5.39
N LYS A 156 -30.25 0.28 5.64
CA LYS A 156 -30.41 -0.85 6.55
C LYS A 156 -30.61 -0.33 7.97
N ASP A 157 -31.28 -1.15 8.77
CA ASP A 157 -31.42 -0.86 10.19
C ASP A 157 -30.03 -0.78 10.85
N PRO A 158 -29.74 0.21 11.71
CA PRO A 158 -28.46 0.33 12.40
C PRO A 158 -28.05 -0.90 13.22
N SER A 159 -29.01 -1.77 13.60
CA SER A 159 -28.74 -3.04 14.28
C SER A 159 -28.11 -4.11 13.36
N VAL A 160 -28.22 -3.95 12.03
CA VAL A 160 -27.61 -4.85 11.06
C VAL A 160 -26.17 -4.38 10.81
N PRO A 161 -25.15 -5.14 11.27
CA PRO A 161 -23.76 -4.73 11.10
C PRO A 161 -23.39 -4.71 9.61
N CYS A 162 -22.92 -3.56 9.14
CA CYS A 162 -22.37 -3.41 7.79
C CYS A 162 -20.87 -3.70 7.83
N ALA A 163 -20.40 -4.60 6.97
CA ALA A 163 -18.98 -4.91 6.87
C ALA A 163 -18.17 -3.72 6.31
N THR A 164 -16.86 -3.71 6.56
CA THR A 164 -15.93 -2.67 6.13
C THR A 164 -15.57 -2.79 4.66
N TYR A 165 -15.01 -1.74 4.06
CA TYR A 165 -14.46 -1.80 2.71
C TYR A 165 -13.36 -2.86 2.58
N GLY A 166 -12.54 -3.04 3.63
CA GLY A 166 -11.53 -4.10 3.65
C GLY A 166 -12.15 -5.51 3.55
N THR A 167 -13.34 -5.74 4.12
CA THR A 167 -14.08 -7.00 3.92
C THR A 167 -14.58 -7.12 2.47
N ALA A 168 -15.09 -6.04 1.88
CA ALA A 168 -15.48 -6.02 0.47
C ALA A 168 -14.33 -6.40 -0.46
N GLN A 169 -13.11 -5.90 -0.20
CA GLN A 169 -11.91 -6.28 -0.94
C GLN A 169 -11.58 -7.77 -0.78
N LYS A 170 -11.67 -8.33 0.43
CA LYS A 170 -11.47 -9.77 0.65
C LYS A 170 -12.51 -10.62 -0.09
N MET A 171 -13.76 -10.15 -0.14
CA MET A 171 -14.84 -10.80 -0.88
C MET A 171 -14.53 -10.80 -2.38
N ARG A 172 -14.09 -9.66 -2.95
CA ARG A 172 -13.64 -9.59 -4.35
C ARG A 172 -12.44 -10.50 -4.59
N ALA A 173 -11.38 -10.38 -3.80
CA ALA A 173 -10.15 -11.18 -3.91
C ALA A 173 -10.44 -12.69 -3.84
N THR A 174 -11.46 -13.10 -3.08
CA THR A 174 -11.92 -14.51 -3.05
C THR A 174 -12.41 -14.97 -4.43
N ILE A 175 -13.24 -14.15 -5.10
CA ILE A 175 -13.71 -14.43 -6.46
C ILE A 175 -12.52 -14.45 -7.40
N SER A 176 -11.65 -13.45 -7.29
CA SER A 176 -10.44 -13.31 -8.09
C SER A 176 -9.57 -14.56 -8.00
N HIS A 177 -9.31 -15.05 -6.78
CA HIS A 177 -8.56 -16.28 -6.52
C HIS A 177 -9.28 -17.51 -7.10
N LYS A 178 -10.60 -17.64 -6.87
CA LYS A 178 -11.38 -18.78 -7.37
C LYS A 178 -11.30 -18.91 -8.89
N PHE A 179 -11.51 -17.82 -9.61
CA PHE A 179 -11.50 -17.83 -11.08
C PHE A 179 -10.09 -17.79 -11.66
N GLY A 180 -9.17 -17.07 -11.02
CA GLY A 180 -7.78 -16.96 -11.44
C GLY A 180 -7.01 -18.28 -11.27
N ARG A 181 -7.10 -18.90 -10.09
CA ARG A 181 -6.34 -20.09 -9.72
C ARG A 181 -7.10 -21.39 -9.96
N ASP A 182 -8.24 -21.60 -9.29
CA ASP A 182 -8.93 -22.89 -9.34
C ASP A 182 -9.46 -23.20 -10.76
N TYR A 183 -9.90 -22.17 -11.48
CA TYR A 183 -10.36 -22.29 -12.87
C TYR A 183 -9.32 -21.88 -13.92
N GLN A 184 -8.11 -21.50 -13.51
CA GLN A 184 -6.97 -21.20 -14.39
C GLN A 184 -7.26 -20.12 -15.44
N LEU A 185 -8.11 -19.14 -15.13
CA LEU A 185 -8.39 -18.01 -16.02
C LEU A 185 -7.36 -16.88 -15.89
N GLY A 186 -6.52 -16.92 -14.85
CA GLY A 186 -5.52 -15.89 -14.55
C GLY A 186 -6.14 -14.49 -14.37
N THR A 187 -5.47 -13.49 -14.95
CA THR A 187 -5.88 -12.07 -14.96
C THR A 187 -6.57 -11.63 -16.25
N GLN A 188 -7.12 -12.57 -17.03
CA GLN A 188 -7.83 -12.21 -18.25
C GLN A 188 -9.04 -11.32 -17.94
N PRO A 189 -9.21 -10.17 -18.63
CA PRO A 189 -10.34 -9.28 -18.38
C PRO A 189 -11.67 -9.97 -18.74
N TRP A 190 -12.73 -9.64 -18.00
CA TRP A 190 -14.07 -10.18 -18.24
C TRP A 190 -14.68 -9.61 -19.52
N LEU A 191 -14.73 -10.41 -20.59
CA LEU A 191 -15.18 -9.98 -21.91
C LEU A 191 -16.05 -11.04 -22.60
N GLU A 192 -16.94 -10.59 -23.48
CA GLU A 192 -17.69 -11.49 -24.36
C GLU A 192 -16.75 -12.12 -25.40
N HIS A 193 -16.93 -13.42 -25.66
CA HIS A 193 -16.09 -14.18 -26.56
C HIS A 193 -16.31 -13.71 -28.01
N PRO A 194 -15.27 -13.24 -28.72
CA PRO A 194 -15.43 -12.65 -30.06
C PRO A 194 -16.10 -13.56 -31.10
N ALA A 195 -15.87 -14.88 -31.01
CA ALA A 195 -16.43 -15.85 -31.95
C ALA A 195 -17.72 -16.55 -31.47
N MET A 196 -18.15 -16.34 -30.23
CA MET A 196 -19.32 -17.02 -29.65
C MET A 196 -20.14 -16.01 -28.84
N PRO A 197 -21.01 -15.23 -29.50
CA PRO A 197 -21.88 -14.29 -28.82
C PRO A 197 -22.69 -14.97 -27.71
N GLY A 198 -22.80 -14.29 -26.56
CA GLY A 198 -23.43 -14.78 -25.34
C GLY A 198 -22.53 -15.61 -24.43
N ARG A 199 -21.35 -16.04 -24.89
CA ARG A 199 -20.35 -16.70 -24.04
C ARG A 199 -19.36 -15.67 -23.52
N PHE A 200 -19.11 -15.67 -22.22
CA PHE A 200 -18.15 -14.77 -21.59
C PHE A 200 -16.91 -15.54 -21.15
N ILE A 201 -15.75 -14.87 -21.23
CA ILE A 201 -14.44 -15.38 -20.84
C ILE A 201 -13.74 -14.39 -19.93
N GLY A 202 -12.73 -14.88 -19.20
CA GLY A 202 -11.93 -14.08 -18.26
C GLY A 202 -12.43 -14.17 -16.82
N ASN A 203 -11.80 -13.39 -15.95
CA ASN A 203 -12.09 -13.36 -14.53
C ASN A 203 -13.21 -12.35 -14.22
N PRO A 204 -14.38 -12.76 -13.73
CA PRO A 204 -15.51 -11.85 -13.52
C PRO A 204 -15.22 -10.74 -12.50
N SER A 205 -14.29 -10.97 -11.55
CA SER A 205 -13.82 -9.97 -10.57
C SER A 205 -13.15 -8.74 -11.21
N LEU A 206 -12.59 -8.92 -12.42
CA LEU A 206 -11.94 -7.88 -13.22
C LEU A 206 -12.91 -7.20 -14.19
N SER A 207 -14.22 -7.40 -14.04
CA SER A 207 -15.20 -6.67 -14.84
C SER A 207 -15.25 -5.17 -14.48
N VAL A 208 -15.60 -4.34 -15.47
CA VAL A 208 -15.84 -2.90 -15.26
C VAL A 208 -16.98 -2.69 -14.27
N THR A 209 -18.02 -3.52 -14.30
CA THR A 209 -19.18 -3.44 -13.40
C THR A 209 -18.79 -3.54 -11.93
N ILE A 210 -17.95 -4.53 -11.56
CA ILE A 210 -17.50 -4.69 -10.18
C ILE A 210 -16.60 -3.53 -9.78
N SER A 211 -15.69 -3.11 -10.68
CA SER A 211 -14.72 -2.05 -10.38
C SER A 211 -15.39 -0.69 -10.14
N GLN A 212 -16.35 -0.32 -11.00
CA GLN A 212 -17.21 0.85 -10.79
C GLN A 212 -17.96 0.75 -9.45
N TYR A 213 -18.51 -0.42 -9.12
CA TYR A 213 -19.21 -0.61 -7.86
C TYR A 213 -18.25 -0.47 -6.65
N MET A 214 -17.06 -1.08 -6.71
CA MET A 214 -16.05 -1.00 -5.64
C MET A 214 -15.58 0.44 -5.40
N VAL A 215 -15.31 1.21 -6.45
CA VAL A 215 -14.96 2.64 -6.34
C VAL A 215 -16.12 3.43 -5.71
N SER A 216 -17.37 3.14 -6.10
CA SER A 216 -18.55 3.78 -5.49
C SER A 216 -18.66 3.47 -4.00
N LEU A 217 -18.51 2.19 -3.66
CA LEU A 217 -18.59 1.68 -2.29
C LEU A 217 -17.49 2.31 -1.44
N ARG A 218 -16.25 2.38 -1.94
CA ARG A 218 -15.12 3.05 -1.29
C ARG A 218 -15.49 4.49 -0.94
N ARG A 219 -16.01 5.27 -1.89
CA ARG A 219 -16.44 6.66 -1.68
C ARG A 219 -17.54 6.76 -0.62
N ARG A 220 -18.54 5.87 -0.64
CA ARG A 220 -19.61 5.83 0.38
C ARG A 220 -19.06 5.53 1.77
N LYS A 221 -18.20 4.52 1.90
CA LYS A 221 -17.56 4.16 3.17
C LYS A 221 -16.72 5.28 3.76
N ILE A 222 -15.99 5.99 2.90
CA ILE A 222 -15.23 7.17 3.33
C ILE A 222 -16.18 8.27 3.85
N ARG A 223 -17.30 8.52 3.17
CA ARG A 223 -18.33 9.48 3.65
C ARG A 223 -18.94 9.04 4.98
N ALA A 224 -19.06 7.74 5.22
CA ALA A 224 -19.51 7.16 6.49
C ALA A 224 -18.45 7.20 7.61
N GLY A 225 -17.25 7.72 7.33
CA GLY A 225 -16.17 7.87 8.29
C GLY A 225 -15.19 6.69 8.35
N GLU A 226 -15.28 5.72 7.44
CA GLU A 226 -14.26 4.66 7.33
C GLU A 226 -12.91 5.26 6.88
N ALA A 227 -11.81 4.76 7.44
CA ALA A 227 -10.49 5.25 7.10
C ALA A 227 -10.15 4.96 5.63
N VAL A 228 -9.74 6.01 4.90
CA VAL A 228 -9.34 5.90 3.50
C VAL A 228 -8.07 5.04 3.38
N MET A 229 -8.14 3.96 2.60
CA MET A 229 -6.94 3.37 2.00
C MET A 229 -6.41 4.39 0.99
N SER A 230 -5.14 4.78 1.05
CA SER A 230 -4.62 5.89 0.23
C SER A 230 -4.83 5.66 -1.26
N ALA A 231 -5.40 6.63 -1.97
CA ALA A 231 -5.43 6.69 -3.44
C ALA A 231 -4.29 7.54 -4.00
N ARG A 232 -3.61 8.33 -3.17
CA ARG A 232 -2.54 9.25 -3.59
C ARG A 232 -1.26 9.08 -2.79
N ALA A 233 -0.17 9.10 -3.52
CA ALA A 233 1.19 9.14 -3.01
C ALA A 233 1.58 10.56 -2.53
N MET A 234 2.35 10.63 -1.46
CA MET A 234 3.08 11.85 -1.11
C MET A 234 4.13 12.16 -2.18
N ASP A 235 4.21 13.43 -2.58
CA ASP A 235 5.19 13.92 -3.54
C ASP A 235 6.15 14.92 -2.87
N GLU A 236 7.29 15.15 -3.53
CA GLU A 236 8.29 16.11 -3.05
C GLU A 236 7.74 17.53 -2.86
N PRO A 237 6.93 18.10 -3.78
CA PRO A 237 6.35 19.43 -3.58
C PRO A 237 5.48 19.51 -2.32
N THR A 238 4.67 18.50 -2.03
CA THR A 238 3.85 18.46 -0.81
C THR A 238 4.75 18.36 0.43
N MET A 239 5.79 17.52 0.40
CA MET A 239 6.78 17.45 1.48
C MET A 239 7.49 18.78 1.74
N LYS A 240 7.85 19.50 0.68
CA LYS A 240 8.44 20.84 0.78
C LYS A 240 7.48 21.84 1.45
N ARG A 241 6.21 21.84 1.06
CA ARG A 241 5.20 22.73 1.65
C ARG A 241 4.96 22.42 3.13
N LEU A 242 4.93 21.14 3.50
CA LEU A 242 4.84 20.72 4.92
C LEU A 242 6.04 21.23 5.72
N TRP A 243 7.24 21.11 5.17
CA TRP A 243 8.47 21.59 5.79
C TRP A 243 8.48 23.12 5.96
N GLU A 244 8.20 23.87 4.89
CA GLU A 244 8.13 25.34 4.93
C GLU A 244 7.08 25.82 5.94
N PHE A 245 5.92 25.16 5.97
CA PHE A 245 4.88 25.47 6.93
C PHE A 245 5.34 25.22 8.36
N ALA A 246 5.95 24.07 8.66
CA ALA A 246 6.48 23.79 9.99
C ALA A 246 7.51 24.85 10.42
N TRP A 247 8.44 25.20 9.52
CA TRP A 247 9.51 26.16 9.78
C TRP A 247 9.04 27.62 9.91
N SER A 248 7.90 27.96 9.30
CA SER A 248 7.30 29.29 9.40
C SER A 248 6.63 29.57 10.75
N ARG A 249 6.42 28.54 11.57
CA ARG A 249 5.72 28.67 12.85
C ARG A 249 6.71 28.96 13.98
N ASP A 250 6.38 29.95 14.79
CA ASP A 250 7.12 30.24 16.00
C ASP A 250 7.10 29.06 16.98
N ARG A 251 8.24 28.81 17.62
CA ARG A 251 8.31 27.89 18.77
C ARG A 251 7.46 28.47 19.89
N LYS A 252 6.34 27.82 20.20
CA LYS A 252 5.47 28.25 21.28
C LYS A 252 6.02 27.75 22.62
N GLU A 253 5.86 28.57 23.65
CA GLU A 253 6.12 28.14 25.02
C GLU A 253 5.20 26.98 25.40
N PHE A 254 5.75 26.06 26.18
CA PHE A 254 5.07 24.87 26.62
C PHE A 254 3.92 25.22 27.57
N GLY A 255 2.72 24.70 27.29
CA GLY A 255 1.60 24.82 28.21
C GLY A 255 0.32 24.14 27.73
N PRO A 256 -0.60 23.81 28.65
CA PRO A 256 -1.91 23.32 28.28
C PRO A 256 -2.68 24.40 27.53
N ILE A 257 -3.16 24.08 26.33
CA ILE A 257 -4.07 24.96 25.60
C ILE A 257 -5.46 24.81 26.21
N SER A 258 -6.09 25.92 26.57
CA SER A 258 -7.47 25.90 27.09
C SER A 258 -8.42 25.35 26.01
N ARG A 259 -9.45 24.60 26.43
CA ARG A 259 -10.47 24.09 25.49
C ARG A 259 -11.11 25.21 24.66
N LYS A 260 -11.28 26.39 25.27
CA LYS A 260 -11.77 27.61 24.62
C LYS A 260 -10.87 28.04 23.46
N ARG A 261 -9.55 28.16 23.69
CA ARG A 261 -8.59 28.56 22.65
C ARG A 261 -8.53 27.55 21.50
N LYS A 262 -8.64 26.25 21.81
CA LYS A 262 -8.70 25.19 20.77
C LYS A 262 -9.96 25.32 19.90
N ALA A 263 -11.09 25.67 20.50
CA ALA A 263 -12.34 25.90 19.75
C ALA A 263 -12.29 27.17 18.90
N GLU A 264 -11.65 28.24 19.40
CA GLU A 264 -11.50 29.52 18.70
C GLU A 264 -10.48 29.43 17.56
N ASN A 265 -9.44 28.61 17.68
CA ASN A 265 -8.39 28.46 16.68
C ASN A 265 -8.13 26.98 16.34
N PRO A 266 -9.00 26.34 15.54
CA PRO A 266 -8.85 24.92 15.18
C PRO A 266 -7.53 24.61 14.46
N SER A 267 -6.94 25.58 13.78
CA SER A 267 -5.64 25.47 13.10
C SER A 267 -4.44 25.36 14.06
N GLU A 268 -4.62 25.68 15.34
CA GLU A 268 -3.59 25.54 16.38
C GLU A 268 -3.58 24.13 17.01
N TRP A 269 -3.72 23.08 16.21
CA TRP A 269 -3.79 21.69 16.69
C TRP A 269 -2.42 21.04 16.95
N ALA A 270 -1.35 21.62 16.36
CA ALA A 270 0.05 21.21 16.54
C ALA A 270 1.02 22.40 16.56
N GLY A 271 2.02 22.37 17.43
CA GLY A 271 3.15 23.31 17.41
C GLY A 271 4.36 22.78 16.62
N PHE A 272 5.49 23.46 16.78
CA PHE A 272 6.71 23.19 16.00
C PHE A 272 7.28 21.80 16.31
N LEU A 273 7.38 21.45 17.60
CA LEU A 273 7.99 20.20 18.04
C LEU A 273 7.23 18.98 17.49
N LEU A 274 5.91 18.98 17.60
CA LEU A 274 5.09 17.89 17.09
C LEU A 274 5.17 17.79 15.55
N ARG A 275 5.21 18.92 14.86
CA ARG A 275 5.31 18.95 13.39
C ARG A 275 6.66 18.43 12.91
N GLU A 276 7.76 18.77 13.59
CA GLU A 276 9.09 18.24 13.29
C GLU A 276 9.16 16.72 13.48
N MET A 277 8.56 16.20 14.56
CA MET A 277 8.47 14.75 14.77
C MET A 277 7.72 14.05 13.64
N LEU A 278 6.54 14.59 13.27
CA LEU A 278 5.71 14.03 12.19
C LEU A 278 6.41 14.13 10.84
N TYR A 279 7.12 15.23 10.60
CA TYR A 279 7.86 15.46 9.37
C TYR A 279 9.04 14.48 9.22
N LEU A 280 9.77 14.21 10.29
CA LEU A 280 10.76 13.14 10.33
C LEU A 280 10.11 11.79 9.97
N LEU A 281 8.94 11.47 10.54
CA LEU A 281 8.21 10.24 10.23
C LEU A 281 7.87 10.15 8.74
N TYR A 282 7.35 11.23 8.15
CA TYR A 282 7.02 11.27 6.72
C TYR A 282 8.24 11.01 5.84
N LEU A 283 9.37 11.67 6.14
CA LEU A 283 10.61 11.48 5.40
C LEU A 283 11.16 10.07 5.57
N LEU A 284 11.10 9.52 6.79
CA LEU A 284 11.57 8.18 7.10
C LEU A 284 10.76 7.13 6.32
N SER A 285 9.42 7.22 6.38
CA SER A 285 8.55 6.34 5.62
C SER A 285 8.76 6.46 4.12
N MET A 286 8.86 7.68 3.59
CA MET A 286 9.02 7.92 2.16
C MET A 286 10.40 7.51 1.63
N LEU A 287 11.49 7.88 2.30
CA LEU A 287 12.85 7.67 1.80
C LEU A 287 13.37 6.26 2.10
N CYS A 288 12.89 5.60 3.16
CA CYS A 288 13.25 4.21 3.47
C CYS A 288 12.21 3.20 2.98
N LEU A 289 11.19 3.63 2.21
CA LEU A 289 10.15 2.75 1.65
C LEU A 289 9.42 1.92 2.72
N LEU A 290 9.12 2.56 3.85
CA LEU A 290 8.49 1.94 5.03
C LEU A 290 7.01 2.31 5.11
N ARG A 291 6.20 1.40 5.65
CA ARG A 291 4.87 1.81 6.13
C ARG A 291 5.06 2.83 7.24
N TYR A 292 4.10 3.72 7.40
CA TYR A 292 4.07 4.56 8.59
C TYR A 292 3.99 3.71 9.86
N ASP A 293 3.31 2.56 9.84
CA ASP A 293 3.24 1.68 11.01
C ASP A 293 4.55 0.92 11.27
N GLU A 294 5.38 0.66 10.25
CA GLU A 294 6.75 0.19 10.48
C GLU A 294 7.61 1.33 11.07
N ALA A 295 7.48 2.54 10.53
CA ALA A 295 8.24 3.70 10.99
C ALA A 295 7.90 4.10 12.44
N LEU A 296 6.63 4.02 12.85
CA LEU A 296 6.16 4.35 14.20
C LEU A 296 6.84 3.52 15.30
N TRP A 297 7.28 2.30 14.97
CA TRP A 297 7.89 1.39 15.93
C TRP A 297 9.41 1.51 16.03
N ILE A 298 10.03 2.37 15.22
CA ILE A 298 11.47 2.59 15.30
C ILE A 298 11.79 3.25 16.64
N THR A 299 12.81 2.72 17.30
CA THR A 299 13.33 3.16 18.58
C THR A 299 14.66 3.88 18.41
N TRP A 300 15.09 4.62 19.44
CA TRP A 300 16.42 5.25 19.43
C TRP A 300 17.56 4.23 19.41
N ALA A 301 17.32 2.98 19.82
CA ALA A 301 18.31 1.91 19.74
C ALA A 301 18.57 1.42 18.31
N ASP A 302 17.61 1.67 17.41
CA ASP A 302 17.66 1.31 16.00
C ASP A 302 18.43 2.35 15.15
N VAL A 303 18.84 3.46 15.75
CA VAL A 303 19.46 4.61 15.07
C VAL A 303 20.86 4.86 15.60
N THR A 304 21.85 4.71 14.73
CA THR A 304 23.25 5.00 15.02
C THR A 304 23.73 6.15 14.14
N PHE A 305 24.14 7.26 14.77
CA PHE A 305 24.84 8.32 14.07
C PHE A 305 26.27 7.88 13.79
N GLN A 306 26.77 8.13 12.59
CA GLN A 306 28.12 7.76 12.19
C GLN A 306 28.83 8.95 11.54
N VAL A 307 30.14 9.01 11.74
CA VAL A 307 31.03 10.00 11.14
C VAL A 307 32.09 9.32 10.28
N GLN A 308 32.48 9.95 9.18
CA GLN A 308 33.49 9.42 8.29
C GLN A 308 34.87 9.45 8.96
N ASP A 309 35.59 8.34 8.88
CA ASP A 309 36.98 8.26 9.31
C ASP A 309 37.86 9.04 8.31
N LEU A 310 38.60 10.04 8.81
CA LEU A 310 39.46 10.88 7.98
C LEU A 310 40.77 10.17 7.59
N LEU A 311 41.15 9.12 8.31
CA LEU A 311 42.39 8.36 8.08
C LEU A 311 42.16 7.17 7.15
N ILE A 312 40.99 6.56 7.21
CA ILE A 312 40.66 5.34 6.46
C ILE A 312 39.53 5.61 5.47
N LYS A 313 39.85 5.56 4.18
CA LYS A 313 38.86 5.78 3.10
C LYS A 313 37.71 4.77 3.21
N ASN A 314 36.48 5.29 3.11
CA ASN A 314 35.22 4.53 3.19
C ASN A 314 34.96 3.83 4.54
N HIS A 315 35.70 4.19 5.58
CA HIS A 315 35.44 3.73 6.93
C HIS A 315 34.58 4.75 7.68
N TRP A 316 33.68 4.26 8.52
CA TRP A 316 32.72 5.05 9.27
C TRP A 316 32.73 4.59 10.72
N LEU A 317 32.79 5.56 11.63
CA LEU A 317 32.84 5.35 13.07
C LEU A 317 31.50 5.74 13.66
N ASP A 318 31.03 5.00 14.66
CA ASP A 318 29.87 5.40 15.44
C ASP A 318 30.19 6.69 16.20
N ALA A 319 29.27 7.66 16.11
CA ALA A 319 29.45 8.98 16.68
C ALA A 319 29.30 8.89 18.21
N THR A 320 30.44 8.85 18.91
CA THR A 320 30.47 8.92 20.38
C THR A 320 30.81 10.34 20.84
N PRO A 321 30.39 10.75 22.06
CA PRO A 321 30.72 12.07 22.59
C PRO A 321 32.22 12.41 22.55
N GLU A 322 33.10 11.41 22.73
CA GLU A 322 34.55 11.58 22.73
C GLU A 322 35.07 12.08 21.38
N LEU A 323 34.47 11.65 20.25
CA LEU A 323 34.87 12.10 18.91
C LEU A 323 34.67 13.61 18.73
N PHE A 324 33.66 14.19 19.37
CA PHE A 324 33.36 15.62 19.29
C PHE A 324 34.16 16.48 20.27
N THR A 325 34.86 15.87 21.23
CA THR A 325 35.79 16.61 22.11
C THR A 325 37.15 16.85 21.47
N SER A 326 37.44 16.17 20.35
CA SER A 326 38.64 16.42 19.55
C SER A 326 38.55 17.79 18.87
N GLN A 327 39.67 18.50 18.68
CA GLN A 327 39.74 19.79 17.96
C GLN A 327 39.41 19.68 16.44
N VAL A 328 38.83 18.57 16.00
CA VAL A 328 38.55 18.29 14.59
C VAL A 328 37.16 18.84 14.23
N SER A 329 37.13 19.73 13.25
CA SER A 329 35.88 20.25 12.68
C SER A 329 35.40 19.31 11.58
N TYR A 330 34.20 18.75 11.73
CA TYR A 330 33.55 17.92 10.73
C TYR A 330 32.58 18.74 9.86
N GLN A 331 32.48 18.36 8.59
CA GLN A 331 31.50 18.90 7.64
C GLN A 331 30.23 18.04 7.65
N PRO A 332 29.04 18.60 7.37
CA PRO A 332 27.78 17.84 7.32
C PRO A 332 27.81 16.61 6.42
N ALA A 333 28.52 16.67 5.28
CA ALA A 333 28.67 15.56 4.35
C ALA A 333 29.46 14.36 4.90
N GLN A 334 30.18 14.56 6.01
CA GLN A 334 30.94 13.52 6.70
C GLN A 334 30.11 12.79 7.76
N PHE A 335 28.82 13.14 7.90
CA PHE A 335 27.90 12.44 8.78
C PHE A 335 26.93 11.59 7.99
N ARG A 336 26.53 10.47 8.58
CA ARG A 336 25.42 9.64 8.12
C ARG A 336 24.66 9.06 9.31
N VAL A 337 23.44 8.61 9.06
CA VAL A 337 22.68 7.79 10.00
C VAL A 337 22.63 6.38 9.47
N LYS A 338 22.98 5.40 10.31
CA LYS A 338 22.71 3.99 10.09
C LYS A 338 21.41 3.66 10.83
N LEU A 339 20.40 3.22 10.09
CA LEU A 339 19.11 2.81 10.62
C LEU A 339 18.98 1.29 10.46
N GLU A 340 18.89 0.59 11.58
CA GLU A 340 18.66 -0.85 11.64
C GLU A 340 17.19 -1.10 11.92
N LEU A 341 16.48 -1.76 11.00
CA LEU A 341 15.06 -2.00 11.24
C LEU A 341 14.87 -3.24 12.14
N PRO A 342 14.11 -3.12 13.25
CA PRO A 342 13.86 -4.24 14.13
C PRO A 342 12.97 -5.30 13.46
N PHE A 343 12.10 -4.88 12.55
CA PHE A 343 11.23 -5.76 11.78
C PHE A 343 10.82 -5.08 10.47
N ARG A 344 10.33 -5.91 9.55
CA ARG A 344 9.65 -5.45 8.34
C ARG A 344 8.66 -6.48 7.88
N LYS A 345 7.46 -6.06 7.49
CA LYS A 345 6.37 -7.00 7.16
C LYS A 345 6.69 -7.88 5.95
N THR A 346 7.50 -7.38 5.03
CA THR A 346 7.93 -8.12 3.83
C THR A 346 9.12 -9.05 4.08
N HIS A 347 9.77 -8.96 5.25
CA HIS A 347 10.90 -9.82 5.62
C HIS A 347 10.52 -10.71 6.79
N GLN A 348 9.79 -11.78 6.49
CA GLN A 348 9.34 -12.75 7.51
C GLN A 348 10.49 -13.53 8.16
N TYR A 349 11.69 -13.55 7.55
CA TYR A 349 12.81 -14.39 7.96
C TYR A 349 14.03 -13.61 8.50
N GLY A 350 13.91 -12.30 8.71
CA GLY A 350 15.00 -11.45 9.21
C GLY A 350 16.05 -11.10 8.13
N GLY A 351 17.21 -10.60 8.56
CA GLY A 351 18.31 -10.23 7.65
C GLY A 351 18.12 -8.91 6.91
N ILE A 352 17.39 -7.96 7.51
CA ILE A 352 17.14 -6.66 6.90
C ILE A 352 18.46 -5.86 6.88
N ALA A 353 18.92 -5.50 5.68
CA ALA A 353 20.08 -4.63 5.54
C ALA A 353 19.80 -3.25 6.15
N PRO A 354 20.77 -2.64 6.85
CA PRO A 354 20.59 -1.30 7.41
C PRO A 354 20.49 -0.25 6.31
N PHE A 355 19.68 0.79 6.57
CA PHE A 355 19.62 1.97 5.73
C PHE A 355 20.74 2.93 6.11
N TYR A 356 21.57 3.32 5.14
CA TYR A 356 22.60 4.32 5.31
C TYR A 356 22.15 5.64 4.72
N ILE A 357 21.79 6.58 5.60
CA ILE A 357 21.18 7.86 5.26
C ILE A 357 22.25 8.95 5.27
N TYR A 358 22.44 9.59 4.13
CA TYR A 358 23.43 10.65 3.94
C TYR A 358 22.80 12.04 3.94
N ALA A 359 23.63 13.08 4.13
CA ALA A 359 23.21 14.46 3.99
C ALA A 359 22.76 14.77 2.54
N ASP A 360 21.66 15.53 2.40
CA ASP A 360 21.26 16.15 1.15
C ASP A 360 21.22 17.68 1.34
N PRO A 361 22.32 18.39 1.05
CA PRO A 361 22.39 19.84 1.24
C PRO A 361 21.56 20.61 0.21
N ASP A 362 21.36 20.05 -0.98
CA ASP A 362 20.65 20.70 -2.09
C ASP A 362 19.14 20.73 -1.84
N ARG A 363 18.64 19.71 -1.14
CA ARG A 363 17.23 19.60 -0.73
C ARG A 363 17.11 19.46 0.77
N PRO A 364 17.21 20.56 1.53
CA PRO A 364 17.10 20.51 2.98
C PRO A 364 15.76 19.94 3.45
N TRP A 365 14.68 20.10 2.67
CA TRP A 365 13.35 19.53 2.93
C TRP A 365 13.21 18.04 2.50
N MET A 366 14.26 17.41 2.01
CA MET A 366 14.31 15.96 1.81
C MET A 366 15.50 15.33 2.54
N CYS A 367 16.19 16.12 3.37
CA CYS A 367 17.40 15.70 4.06
C CYS A 367 17.03 14.99 5.36
N LEU A 368 16.87 13.67 5.28
CA LEU A 368 16.50 12.83 6.42
C LEU A 368 17.54 12.91 7.56
N LEU A 369 18.84 13.01 7.24
CA LEU A 369 19.89 13.24 8.23
C LEU A 369 19.65 14.54 9.02
N ARG A 370 19.30 15.63 8.33
CA ARG A 370 19.00 16.93 8.96
C ARG A 370 17.75 16.82 9.84
N ALA A 371 16.69 16.19 9.35
CA ALA A 371 15.47 15.96 10.13
C ALA A 371 15.76 15.16 11.42
N PHE A 372 16.58 14.10 11.32
CA PHE A 372 17.03 13.35 12.50
C PHE A 372 17.82 14.22 13.48
N ALA A 373 18.76 15.02 12.99
CA ALA A 373 19.58 15.88 13.85
C ALA A 373 18.74 16.93 14.59
N ILE A 374 17.80 17.58 13.89
CA ILE A 374 16.87 18.53 14.51
C ILE A 374 16.01 17.83 15.55
N TRP A 375 15.42 16.68 15.19
CA TRP A 375 14.56 15.94 16.10
C TRP A 375 15.31 15.44 17.34
N TRP A 376 16.54 14.96 17.16
CA TRP A 376 17.42 14.58 18.25
C TRP A 376 17.62 15.71 19.26
N LEU A 377 17.95 16.91 18.77
CA LEU A 377 18.13 18.09 19.63
C LEU A 377 16.83 18.44 20.37
N LEU A 378 15.70 18.51 19.67
CA LEU A 378 14.40 18.82 20.26
C LEU A 378 13.95 17.76 21.28
N ALA A 379 14.17 16.48 21.00
CA ALA A 379 13.86 15.40 21.90
C ALA A 379 14.76 15.44 23.14
N HIS A 380 16.04 15.75 22.98
CA HIS A 380 17.00 15.82 24.08
C HIS A 380 16.75 17.01 25.02
N GLU A 381 16.31 18.16 24.47
CA GLU A 381 15.86 19.30 25.29
C GLU A 381 14.71 18.92 26.23
N ARG A 382 13.89 17.93 25.87
CA ARG A 382 12.73 17.48 26.65
C ARG A 382 13.00 16.24 27.51
N HIS A 383 13.91 15.39 27.07
CA HIS A 383 14.20 14.11 27.68
C HIS A 383 15.71 14.00 27.92
N ARG A 384 16.12 13.89 29.19
CA ARG A 384 17.54 13.71 29.54
C ARG A 384 18.14 12.47 28.88
N GLU A 385 17.34 11.43 28.68
CA GLU A 385 17.74 10.18 28.04
C GLU A 385 16.84 9.90 26.83
N LEU A 386 17.46 9.64 25.68
CA LEU A 386 16.79 9.24 24.45
C LEU A 386 16.73 7.71 24.39
N ASN A 387 15.68 7.15 24.99
CA ASN A 387 15.40 5.72 24.97
C ASN A 387 13.98 5.43 24.43
N GLY A 388 13.73 4.18 24.03
CA GLY A 388 12.45 3.73 23.51
C GLY A 388 12.07 4.36 22.15
N PHE A 389 10.78 4.56 21.91
CA PHE A 389 10.28 4.99 20.60
C PHE A 389 10.74 6.40 20.22
N ILE A 390 11.10 6.57 18.94
CA ILE A 390 11.41 7.89 18.36
C ILE A 390 10.14 8.73 18.25
N PHE A 391 9.04 8.08 17.83
CA PHE A 391 7.74 8.70 17.60
C PHE A 391 6.81 8.43 18.78
N ARG A 392 6.93 9.28 19.80
CA ARG A 392 6.17 9.12 21.05
C ARG A 392 4.75 9.66 20.94
N LYS A 393 3.87 9.16 21.79
CA LYS A 393 2.48 9.58 21.89
C LYS A 393 2.37 11.09 22.06
N LYS A 394 1.54 11.73 21.24
CA LYS A 394 1.20 13.15 21.35
C LYS A 394 0.49 13.44 22.68
N ILE A 395 0.93 14.50 23.37
CA ILE A 395 0.28 15.05 24.55
C ILE A 395 -0.04 16.53 24.30
N GLY A 396 -1.31 16.91 24.37
CA GLY A 396 -1.71 18.30 24.12
C GLY A 396 -1.44 18.72 22.67
N VAL A 397 -0.90 19.92 22.48
CA VAL A 397 -0.71 20.53 21.15
C VAL A 397 0.75 20.46 20.68
N ASP A 398 1.73 20.66 21.56
CA ASP A 398 3.14 20.67 21.17
C ASP A 398 4.03 19.87 22.13
N SER A 399 3.48 18.80 22.71
CA SER A 399 4.22 17.90 23.58
C SER A 399 4.08 16.46 23.14
N ILE A 400 5.06 15.66 23.55
CA ILE A 400 5.10 14.22 23.40
C ILE A 400 5.21 13.56 24.79
N SER A 401 4.96 12.26 24.87
CA SER A 401 5.06 11.52 26.12
C SER A 401 6.49 11.48 26.64
N VAL A 402 6.63 11.67 27.96
CA VAL A 402 7.90 11.48 28.67
C VAL A 402 8.24 10.00 28.79
N SER A 403 7.22 9.14 28.79
CA SER A 403 7.41 7.69 28.84
C SER A 403 8.02 7.21 27.52
N PRO A 404 9.15 6.48 27.57
CA PRO A 404 9.80 5.95 26.36
C PRO A 404 9.02 4.80 25.70
N THR A 405 8.09 4.18 26.41
CA THR A 405 7.27 3.07 25.91
C THR A 405 5.98 3.52 25.23
N ASP A 406 5.63 4.80 25.33
CA ASP A 406 4.39 5.32 24.77
C ASP A 406 4.59 5.67 23.29
N CYS A 407 4.40 4.69 22.41
CA CYS A 407 4.38 4.90 20.97
C CYS A 407 3.17 5.74 20.53
N MET A 408 3.32 6.55 19.49
CA MET A 408 2.19 7.18 18.80
C MET A 408 1.35 6.11 18.09
N THR A 409 0.05 6.08 18.38
CA THR A 409 -0.89 5.16 17.74
C THR A 409 -1.12 5.54 16.27
N SER A 410 -1.40 4.56 15.41
CA SER A 410 -1.77 4.76 14.00
C SER A 410 -2.91 5.77 13.81
N ASP A 411 -3.95 5.72 14.65
CA ASP A 411 -5.10 6.64 14.52
C ASP A 411 -4.70 8.08 14.83
N SER A 412 -3.97 8.30 15.92
CA SER A 412 -3.42 9.62 16.27
C SER A 412 -2.48 10.14 15.17
N PHE A 413 -1.70 9.27 14.53
CA PHE A 413 -0.84 9.65 13.41
C PHE A 413 -1.66 10.11 12.21
N LEU A 414 -2.65 9.31 11.79
CA LEU A 414 -3.50 9.64 10.64
C LEU A 414 -4.30 10.93 10.88
N GLU A 415 -4.82 11.15 12.09
CA GLU A 415 -5.46 12.41 12.45
C GLU A 415 -4.49 13.59 12.28
N CYS A 416 -3.28 13.49 12.84
CA CYS A 416 -2.27 14.54 12.74
C CYS A 416 -1.84 14.78 11.28
N PHE A 417 -1.69 13.73 10.50
CA PHE A 417 -1.32 13.82 9.10
C PHE A 417 -2.40 14.53 8.26
N ARG A 418 -3.67 14.18 8.45
CA ARG A 418 -4.79 14.86 7.78
C ARG A 418 -4.82 16.35 8.12
N ASN A 419 -4.62 16.69 9.39
CA ASN A 419 -4.59 18.08 9.82
C ASN A 419 -3.37 18.85 9.24
N ASN A 420 -2.20 18.20 9.13
CA ASN A 420 -1.02 18.78 8.49
C ASN A 420 -1.26 19.07 7.00
N LEU A 421 -1.97 18.20 6.28
CA LEU A 421 -2.34 18.44 4.88
C LEU A 421 -3.33 19.61 4.75
N LEU A 422 -4.33 19.69 5.64
CA LEU A 422 -5.27 20.80 5.67
C LEU A 422 -4.57 22.14 5.93
N ASP A 423 -3.56 22.17 6.78
CA ASP A 423 -2.76 23.38 7.07
C ASP A 423 -2.06 23.95 5.83
N ILE A 424 -1.67 23.08 4.89
CA ILE A 424 -1.11 23.48 3.60
C ILE A 424 -2.17 23.49 2.49
N SER A 425 -3.46 23.51 2.84
CA SER A 425 -4.58 23.54 1.88
C SER A 425 -4.53 22.40 0.86
N VAL A 426 -4.08 21.21 1.29
CA VAL A 426 -4.14 19.97 0.51
C VAL A 426 -5.28 19.12 1.05
N ASP A 427 -6.15 18.64 0.16
CA ASP A 427 -7.22 17.72 0.55
C ASP A 427 -6.63 16.42 1.09
N PRO A 428 -6.93 16.04 2.35
CA PRO A 428 -6.42 14.82 2.95
C PRO A 428 -7.17 13.56 2.49
N CYS A 429 -8.35 13.67 1.88
CA CYS A 429 -9.17 12.52 1.50
C CYS A 429 -8.45 11.49 0.63
N PRO A 430 -7.66 11.84 -0.38
CA PRO A 430 -6.96 10.84 -1.19
C PRO A 430 -5.75 10.23 -0.47
N TYR A 431 -5.32 10.76 0.67
CA TYR A 431 -4.17 10.27 1.42
C TYR A 431 -4.59 9.32 2.55
N GLY A 432 -3.79 8.30 2.79
CA GLY A 432 -4.10 7.23 3.73
C GLY A 432 -2.87 6.42 4.11
N THR A 433 -3.11 5.20 4.56
CA THR A 433 -2.10 4.31 5.15
C THR A 433 -0.93 3.96 4.22
N HIS A 434 -1.12 3.97 2.90
CA HIS A 434 -0.06 3.64 1.94
C HIS A 434 0.53 4.86 1.22
N SER A 435 0.15 6.08 1.62
CA SER A 435 0.61 7.32 0.96
C SER A 435 2.13 7.52 1.02
N PHE A 436 2.83 6.84 1.93
CA PHE A 436 4.28 7.00 2.12
C PHE A 436 5.13 5.85 1.57
N GLN A 437 4.60 4.62 1.46
CA GLN A 437 5.45 3.43 1.45
C GLN A 437 6.02 3.04 0.08
N SER A 438 5.18 2.75 -0.91
CA SER A 438 5.65 2.28 -2.22
C SER A 438 5.61 3.45 -3.20
N GLN A 439 4.40 3.96 -3.46
CA GLN A 439 4.20 4.89 -4.54
C GLN A 439 4.98 6.20 -4.36
N ALA A 440 4.98 6.78 -3.16
CA ALA A 440 5.67 8.05 -2.89
C ALA A 440 7.20 7.94 -3.01
N GLY A 441 7.77 7.01 -2.25
CA GLY A 441 9.21 6.81 -2.21
C GLY A 441 9.77 6.29 -3.52
N VAL A 442 9.09 5.33 -4.16
CA VAL A 442 9.48 4.80 -5.47
C VAL A 442 9.38 5.88 -6.54
N ASN A 443 8.30 6.67 -6.56
CA ASN A 443 8.18 7.78 -7.53
C ASN A 443 9.29 8.80 -7.32
N PHE A 444 9.60 9.16 -6.07
CA PHE A 444 10.70 10.07 -5.79
C PHE A 444 12.05 9.50 -6.22
N CYS A 445 12.35 8.23 -5.91
CA CYS A 445 13.60 7.60 -6.31
C CYS A 445 13.73 7.46 -7.84
N THR A 446 12.64 7.12 -8.54
CA THR A 446 12.66 6.99 -10.00
C THR A 446 12.70 8.34 -10.70
N GLN A 447 11.71 9.21 -10.46
CA GLN A 447 11.51 10.45 -11.21
C GLN A 447 12.51 11.53 -10.81
N VAL A 448 12.83 11.64 -9.51
CA VAL A 448 13.66 12.74 -9.02
C VAL A 448 15.12 12.32 -8.83
N ARG A 449 15.37 11.11 -8.29
CA ARG A 449 16.75 10.62 -8.10
C ARG A 449 17.31 9.88 -9.32
N GLY A 450 16.48 9.54 -10.30
CA GLY A 450 16.89 8.78 -11.48
C GLY A 450 17.41 7.38 -11.15
N TRP A 451 16.97 6.79 -10.03
CA TRP A 451 17.42 5.46 -9.63
C TRP A 451 16.80 4.41 -10.55
N SER A 452 17.62 3.43 -10.93
CA SER A 452 17.10 2.23 -11.58
C SER A 452 16.25 1.43 -10.60
N PHE A 453 15.30 0.67 -11.13
CA PHE A 453 14.44 -0.20 -10.32
C PHE A 453 15.27 -1.15 -9.44
N ARG A 454 16.33 -1.76 -9.99
CA ARG A 454 17.22 -2.63 -9.20
C ARG A 454 17.77 -1.91 -7.97
N LYS A 455 18.26 -0.68 -8.14
CA LYS A 455 18.78 0.11 -7.03
C LYS A 455 17.69 0.43 -5.99
N ILE A 456 16.45 0.61 -6.42
CA ILE A 456 15.30 0.83 -5.52
C ILE A 456 14.96 -0.45 -4.76
N CYS A 457 14.96 -1.61 -5.40
CA CYS A 457 14.78 -2.89 -4.73
C CYS A 457 15.90 -3.16 -3.73
N ASP A 458 17.16 -2.97 -4.13
CA ASP A 458 18.32 -3.17 -3.26
C ASP A 458 18.25 -2.24 -2.04
N TRP A 459 17.93 -0.95 -2.27
CA TRP A 459 17.74 0.05 -1.22
C TRP A 459 16.56 -0.30 -0.30
N GLY A 460 15.45 -0.64 -0.92
CA GLY A 460 14.24 -1.05 -0.27
C GLY A 460 14.31 -2.49 0.20
N GLY A 461 15.46 -3.17 0.27
CA GLY A 461 15.59 -4.57 0.68
C GLY A 461 14.53 -5.51 0.09
N TRP A 462 14.09 -5.32 -1.15
CA TRP A 462 13.19 -6.21 -1.87
C TRP A 462 14.02 -7.26 -2.61
N ALA A 463 13.47 -8.46 -2.79
CA ALA A 463 14.21 -9.56 -3.42
C ALA A 463 14.63 -9.19 -4.86
N GLU A 464 15.87 -9.53 -5.23
CA GLU A 464 16.43 -9.33 -6.57
C GLU A 464 15.84 -10.27 -7.64
N ASN A 465 14.95 -11.20 -7.28
CA ASN A 465 14.41 -12.17 -8.23
C ASN A 465 13.35 -11.50 -9.11
N PHE A 466 13.82 -11.02 -10.25
CA PHE A 466 13.14 -10.24 -11.29
C PHE A 466 12.10 -11.02 -12.13
N ASP A 467 11.30 -11.90 -11.54
CA ASP A 467 10.31 -12.62 -12.35
C ASP A 467 9.12 -11.71 -12.75
N ASN A 468 8.88 -10.58 -12.05
CA ASN A 468 7.94 -9.55 -12.51
C ASN A 468 8.11 -8.14 -11.87
N PRO A 469 8.96 -7.24 -12.42
CA PRO A 469 9.16 -5.89 -11.87
C PRO A 469 7.99 -4.90 -12.09
N TRP A 470 6.91 -5.33 -12.75
CA TRP A 470 5.81 -4.47 -13.19
C TRP A 470 4.77 -4.14 -12.09
N TYR A 471 4.83 -4.80 -10.93
CA TYR A 471 3.66 -5.01 -10.05
C TYR A 471 3.55 -4.03 -8.87
N HIS A 472 4.53 -3.15 -8.71
CA HIS A 472 4.53 -2.13 -7.66
C HIS A 472 4.43 -0.71 -8.23
N ILE A 473 4.39 -0.54 -9.56
CA ILE A 473 4.73 0.72 -10.23
C ILE A 473 3.96 0.94 -11.56
N GLN A 474 2.78 0.36 -11.83
CA GLN A 474 2.10 0.69 -13.11
C GLN A 474 1.48 2.08 -13.15
N VAL A 475 1.09 2.66 -12.01
CA VAL A 475 0.38 3.95 -11.98
C VAL A 475 1.22 5.17 -12.45
N PRO A 476 2.55 5.31 -12.25
CA PRO A 476 3.28 6.52 -12.66
C PRO A 476 3.51 6.66 -14.16
N LEU A 477 3.69 5.57 -14.92
CA LEU A 477 4.14 5.64 -16.32
C LEU A 477 3.00 5.88 -17.33
N VAL A 478 1.76 5.51 -16.98
CA VAL A 478 0.61 5.66 -17.89
C VAL A 478 0.11 7.11 -17.93
N LEU A 479 0.12 7.82 -16.79
CA LEU A 479 -0.38 9.19 -16.69
C LEU A 479 0.49 10.22 -17.45
N GLU A 480 1.80 9.98 -17.58
CA GLU A 480 2.71 10.94 -18.22
C GLU A 480 2.75 10.81 -19.77
N ARG A 481 2.43 9.62 -20.31
CA ARG A 481 2.26 9.41 -21.76
C ARG A 481 1.00 10.08 -22.32
N GLN A 482 0.00 10.34 -21.50
CA GLN A 482 -1.23 11.00 -21.93
C GLN A 482 -1.15 12.53 -21.80
N SER A 483 -0.48 13.07 -20.77
CA SER A 483 -0.23 14.51 -20.63
C SER A 483 0.69 15.07 -21.73
N SER A 484 1.71 14.30 -22.15
CA SER A 484 2.64 14.70 -23.21
C SER A 484 2.09 14.61 -24.64
N ARG A 485 0.90 14.01 -24.85
CA ARG A 485 0.23 13.94 -26.16
C ARG A 485 -0.80 15.05 -26.41
N GLY A 486 -1.07 15.91 -25.43
CA GLY A 486 -2.05 17.01 -25.53
C GLY A 486 -1.56 18.31 -26.19
N SER A 487 -0.25 18.48 -26.43
CA SER A 487 0.31 19.70 -27.02
C SER A 487 0.96 19.43 -28.38
N ARG A 488 0.15 19.07 -29.38
CA ARG A 488 0.50 19.34 -30.79
C ARG A 488 -0.40 20.45 -31.32
N THR A 489 0.22 21.62 -31.37
CA THR A 489 -0.15 22.85 -32.09
C THR A 489 -1.16 22.63 -33.22
N LEU A 490 -2.33 23.25 -33.05
CA LEU A 490 -3.22 23.64 -34.14
C LEU A 490 -2.44 24.57 -35.10
N HIS A 491 -2.32 24.15 -36.35
CA HIS A 491 -1.82 24.98 -37.44
C HIS A 491 -2.81 26.15 -37.68
N GLU A 492 -2.34 27.38 -37.51
CA GLU A 492 -2.97 28.57 -38.10
C GLU A 492 -2.77 28.57 -39.63
N PRO A 493 -3.80 28.95 -40.40
CA PRO A 493 -3.68 29.06 -41.85
C PRO A 493 -2.97 30.35 -42.25
N LYS A 494 -2.03 30.20 -43.20
CA LYS A 494 -1.34 31.29 -43.89
C LYS A 494 -2.33 32.29 -44.48
N GLN A 495 -2.22 33.55 -44.07
CA GLN A 495 -2.65 34.69 -44.89
C GLN A 495 -1.43 35.30 -45.58
N ALA A 496 -1.54 35.41 -46.90
CA ALA A 496 -0.62 36.12 -47.76
C ALA A 496 -0.95 37.62 -47.76
N ARG A 497 0.08 38.49 -47.80
CA ARG A 497 0.34 39.42 -48.90
C ARG A 497 1.46 40.42 -48.59
N LEU A 498 2.25 40.64 -49.66
CA LEU A 498 3.20 41.71 -49.99
C LEU A 498 4.54 41.71 -49.25
#